data_AF-A0A942AQW2-F1
#
_entry.id   AF-A0A942AQW2-F1
#
_cell.length_a   1.000
_cell.length_b   1.000
_cell.length_c   1.000
_cell.angle_alpha   90.00
_cell.angle_beta   90.00
_cell.angle_gamma   90.00
#
_symmetry.space_group_name_H-M   'P 1'
#
loop_
_entity.id
_entity.type
_entity.pdbx_description
1 polymer ?
#
loop_
_entity_poly.entity_id
_entity_poly.type
_entity_poly.pdbx_seq_one_letter_code
_entity_poly.pdbx_strand_id
1 'polypeptide(L)'
;VGHRIKDIMVILILGMMFSSGVGAVVQILQYLSREEALKAFVIWTMGSLGDVTAQQLTILVPSIVVGLLLAVWTIKPLNLLLFGEEYAVTMGLNIRRSRGLLFLSTTLLAGTVTAFCGPIGFIGLAMPHVARMLFRNGDHRVLVPGTILSGAAVLLLCDLVSKFFTLPINAITALLGIPIVVWVVLRNKSFTA
;
A
#
# COMPACT_ATOMS: atom_id res chain seq x y z
N VAL A 1 19.65 16.82 14.48
CA VAL A 1 19.28 15.90 13.36
C VAL A 1 19.51 14.42 13.69
N GLY A 2 20.58 14.02 14.39
CA GLY A 2 20.89 12.60 14.67
C GLY A 2 19.92 11.80 15.58
N HIS A 3 19.07 12.45 16.39
CA HIS A 3 18.09 11.72 17.23
C HIS A 3 16.85 11.25 16.43
N ARG A 4 16.41 11.99 15.40
CA ARG A 4 15.17 11.69 14.66
C ARG A 4 15.33 10.60 13.59
N ILE A 5 16.52 10.46 13.02
CA ILE A 5 16.83 9.37 12.07
C ILE A 5 16.79 8.01 12.80
N LYS A 6 17.19 7.99 14.09
CA LYS A 6 17.03 6.80 14.93
C LYS A 6 15.56 6.41 15.06
N ASP A 7 14.64 7.35 15.26
CA ASP A 7 13.21 7.03 15.45
C ASP A 7 12.57 6.40 14.20
N ILE A 8 12.86 6.90 12.99
CA ILE A 8 12.32 6.31 11.75
C ILE A 8 12.91 4.91 11.51
N MET A 9 14.23 4.75 11.63
CA MET A 9 14.86 3.43 11.48
C MET A 9 14.36 2.44 12.54
N VAL A 10 14.14 2.88 13.78
CA VAL A 10 13.57 2.04 14.85
C VAL A 10 12.15 1.58 14.50
N ILE A 11 11.28 2.47 13.99
CA ILE A 11 9.93 2.09 13.56
C ILE A 11 10.00 1.06 12.41
N LEU A 12 10.90 1.25 11.46
CA LEU A 12 11.10 0.30 10.35
C LEU A 12 11.60 -1.06 10.83
N ILE A 13 12.63 -1.09 11.68
CA ILE A 13 13.17 -2.34 12.25
C ILE A 13 12.10 -3.05 13.09
N LEU A 14 11.40 -2.33 13.95
CA LEU A 14 10.35 -2.89 14.80
C LEU A 14 9.20 -3.47 13.95
N GLY A 15 8.82 -2.80 12.87
CA GLY A 15 7.84 -3.31 11.91
C GLY A 15 8.30 -4.58 11.19
N MET A 16 9.55 -4.61 10.71
CA MET A 16 10.14 -5.80 10.07
C MET A 16 10.22 -6.99 11.04
N MET A 17 10.65 -6.74 12.28
CA MET A 17 10.73 -7.78 13.33
C MET A 17 9.34 -8.31 13.68
N PHE A 18 8.35 -7.43 13.89
CA PHE A 18 6.98 -7.85 14.15
C PHE A 18 6.40 -8.68 13.00
N SER A 19 6.58 -8.24 11.75
CA SER A 19 6.17 -8.99 10.56
C SER A 19 6.83 -10.37 10.49
N SER A 20 8.11 -10.48 10.83
CA SER A 20 8.81 -11.78 10.86
C SER A 20 8.28 -12.70 11.96
N GLY A 21 7.94 -12.15 13.13
CA GLY A 21 7.32 -12.91 14.24
C GLY A 21 5.94 -13.46 13.87
N VAL A 22 5.08 -12.62 13.28
CA VAL A 22 3.79 -13.07 12.75
C VAL A 22 3.98 -14.10 11.63
N GLY A 23 4.97 -13.89 10.75
CA GLY A 23 5.32 -14.85 9.71
C GLY A 23 5.71 -16.22 10.25
N ALA A 24 6.47 -16.28 11.34
CA ALA A 24 6.82 -17.53 12.02
C ALA A 24 5.57 -18.25 12.58
N VAL A 25 4.64 -17.51 13.18
CA VAL A 25 3.36 -18.08 13.64
C VAL A 25 2.57 -18.66 12.47
N VAL A 26 2.48 -17.92 11.35
CA VAL A 26 1.80 -18.40 10.13
C VAL A 26 2.48 -19.64 9.55
N GLN A 27 3.81 -19.77 9.64
CA GLN A 27 4.52 -20.99 9.23
C GLN A 27 4.21 -22.19 10.14
N ILE A 28 4.14 -21.99 11.46
CA ILE A 28 3.75 -23.06 12.39
C ILE A 28 2.32 -23.53 12.09
N LEU A 29 1.40 -22.59 11.85
CA LEU A 29 0.03 -22.92 11.46
C LEU A 29 -0.03 -23.71 10.16
N GLN A 30 0.78 -23.34 9.15
CA GLN A 30 0.88 -24.09 7.90
C GLN A 30 1.39 -25.51 8.11
N TYR A 31 2.42 -25.69 8.96
CA TYR A 31 3.00 -27.01 9.26
C TYR A 31 1.98 -27.94 9.96
N LEU A 32 1.13 -27.39 10.82
CA LEU A 32 0.10 -28.14 11.53
C LEU A 32 -1.20 -28.33 10.72
N SER A 33 -1.32 -27.70 9.55
CA SER A 33 -2.54 -27.70 8.76
C SER A 33 -2.66 -28.93 7.86
N ARG A 34 -3.90 -29.32 7.55
CA ARG A 34 -4.22 -30.33 6.53
C ARG A 34 -3.88 -29.82 5.13
N GLU A 35 -3.56 -30.72 4.22
CA GLU A 35 -3.17 -30.39 2.83
C GLU A 35 -4.19 -29.48 2.11
N GLU A 36 -5.49 -29.71 2.32
CA GLU A 36 -6.57 -28.89 1.75
C GLU A 36 -6.52 -27.44 2.24
N ALA A 37 -6.33 -27.24 3.55
CA ALA A 37 -6.26 -25.91 4.15
C ALA A 37 -4.97 -25.18 3.75
N LEU A 38 -3.86 -25.92 3.64
CA LEU A 38 -2.59 -25.38 3.14
C LEU A 38 -2.74 -24.92 1.68
N LYS A 39 -3.36 -25.74 0.82
CA LYS A 39 -3.64 -25.38 -0.58
C LYS A 39 -4.52 -24.13 -0.66
N ALA A 40 -5.58 -24.05 0.14
CA ALA A 40 -6.45 -22.88 0.19
C ALA A 40 -5.69 -21.61 0.63
N PHE A 41 -4.81 -21.72 1.64
CA PHE A 41 -3.96 -20.61 2.06
C PHE A 41 -3.00 -20.16 0.96
N VAL A 42 -2.34 -21.10 0.27
CA VAL A 42 -1.43 -20.78 -0.85
C VAL A 42 -2.20 -20.06 -1.96
N ILE A 43 -3.40 -20.53 -2.32
CA ILE A 43 -4.25 -19.84 -3.31
C ILE A 43 -4.66 -18.45 -2.81
N TRP A 44 -5.00 -18.27 -1.54
CA TRP A 44 -5.30 -16.94 -0.99
C TRP A 44 -4.10 -15.98 -1.08
N THR A 45 -2.87 -16.48 -0.86
CA THR A 45 -1.65 -15.66 -1.01
C THR A 45 -1.34 -15.25 -2.45
N MET A 46 -1.95 -15.89 -3.45
CA MET A 46 -1.84 -15.53 -4.87
C MET A 46 -2.67 -14.29 -5.25
N GLY A 47 -3.63 -13.91 -4.39
CA GLY A 47 -4.50 -12.77 -4.57
C GLY A 47 -5.56 -12.98 -5.65
N SER A 48 -6.77 -12.48 -5.40
CA SER A 48 -7.91 -12.58 -6.31
C SER A 48 -8.93 -11.50 -6.01
N LEU A 49 -9.41 -10.80 -7.04
CA LEU A 49 -10.56 -9.89 -6.92
C LEU A 49 -11.89 -10.59 -7.19
N GLY A 50 -11.86 -11.79 -7.78
CA GLY A 50 -13.05 -12.53 -8.20
C GLY A 50 -13.74 -13.31 -7.09
N ASP A 51 -13.02 -13.63 -6.01
CA ASP A 51 -13.54 -14.47 -4.92
C ASP A 51 -14.34 -13.68 -3.87
N VAL A 52 -14.44 -12.35 -4.02
CA VAL A 52 -15.15 -11.48 -3.08
C VAL A 52 -16.66 -11.59 -3.30
N THR A 53 -17.37 -12.08 -2.28
CA THR A 53 -18.83 -12.23 -2.34
C THR A 53 -19.56 -10.90 -2.10
N ALA A 54 -20.82 -10.81 -2.54
CA ALA A 54 -21.66 -9.63 -2.31
C ALA A 54 -21.83 -9.30 -0.81
N GLN A 55 -21.87 -10.32 0.07
CA GLN A 55 -21.93 -10.13 1.52
C GLN A 55 -20.61 -9.59 2.08
N GLN A 56 -19.46 -10.01 1.56
CA GLN A 56 -18.18 -9.44 1.95
C GLN A 56 -18.05 -7.99 1.49
N LEU A 57 -18.62 -7.66 0.33
CA LEU A 57 -18.63 -6.31 -0.21
C LEU A 57 -19.37 -5.30 0.70
N THR A 58 -20.44 -5.72 1.40
CA THR A 58 -21.16 -4.82 2.33
C THR A 58 -20.32 -4.41 3.54
N ILE A 59 -19.30 -5.20 3.90
CA ILE A 59 -18.34 -4.88 4.98
C ILE A 59 -17.13 -4.13 4.40
N LEU A 60 -16.68 -4.52 3.21
CA LEU A 60 -15.53 -3.92 2.55
C LEU A 60 -15.79 -2.46 2.16
N VAL A 61 -16.95 -2.13 1.60
CA VAL A 61 -17.24 -0.77 1.11
C VAL A 61 -17.23 0.27 2.24
N PRO A 62 -17.93 0.11 3.37
CA PRO A 62 -17.88 1.08 4.46
C PRO A 62 -16.48 1.26 5.04
N SER A 63 -15.72 0.16 5.19
CA SER A 63 -14.36 0.23 5.73
C SER A 63 -13.39 0.97 4.80
N ILE A 64 -13.49 0.76 3.47
CA ILE A 64 -12.77 1.54 2.47
C ILE A 64 -13.19 3.01 2.52
N VAL A 65 -14.48 3.32 2.60
CA VAL A 65 -14.98 4.71 2.68
C VAL A 65 -14.41 5.42 3.90
N VAL A 66 -14.45 4.80 5.08
CA VAL A 66 -13.85 5.37 6.30
C VAL A 66 -12.34 5.57 6.14
N GLY A 67 -11.63 4.58 5.59
CA GLY A 67 -10.20 4.68 5.33
C GLY A 67 -9.84 5.82 4.37
N LEU A 68 -10.62 6.00 3.31
CA LEU A 68 -10.47 7.07 2.33
C LEU A 68 -10.79 8.45 2.93
N LEU A 69 -11.83 8.57 3.75
CA LEU A 69 -12.13 9.82 4.45
C LEU A 69 -10.98 10.24 5.36
N LEU A 70 -10.39 9.30 6.11
CA LEU A 70 -9.19 9.55 6.89
C LEU A 70 -8.00 9.95 6.00
N ALA A 71 -7.81 9.30 4.85
CA ALA A 71 -6.75 9.65 3.90
C ALA A 71 -6.93 11.09 3.38
N VAL A 72 -8.15 11.48 3.01
CA VAL A 72 -8.46 12.85 2.57
C VAL A 72 -8.19 13.88 3.66
N TRP A 73 -8.54 13.58 4.91
CA TRP A 73 -8.26 14.48 6.03
C TRP A 73 -6.74 14.69 6.24
N THR A 74 -5.93 13.66 5.98
CA THR A 74 -4.46 13.74 6.13
C THR A 74 -3.74 14.43 4.98
N ILE A 75 -4.42 14.84 3.89
CA ILE A 75 -3.82 15.54 2.74
C ILE A 75 -3.10 16.84 3.15
N LYS A 76 -3.74 17.67 3.99
CA LYS A 76 -3.12 18.93 4.45
C LYS A 76 -1.85 18.67 5.28
N PRO A 77 -1.89 17.80 6.32
CA PRO A 77 -0.67 17.36 7.01
C PRO A 77 0.43 16.83 6.10
N LEU A 78 0.09 15.98 5.11
CA LEU A 78 1.06 15.41 4.16
C LEU A 78 1.78 16.49 3.35
N ASN A 79 1.05 17.50 2.87
CA ASN A 79 1.66 18.62 2.16
C ASN A 79 2.58 19.46 3.05
N LEU A 80 2.21 19.70 4.31
CA LEU A 80 3.07 20.43 5.25
C LEU A 80 4.36 19.66 5.55
N LEU A 81 4.28 18.34 5.65
CA LEU A 81 5.44 17.48 5.89
C LEU A 81 6.43 17.45 4.71
N LEU A 82 6.00 17.78 3.48
CA LEU A 82 6.91 17.92 2.33
C LEU A 82 7.94 19.04 2.52
N PHE A 83 7.57 20.11 3.25
CA PHE A 83 8.47 21.23 3.57
C PHE A 83 9.39 20.95 4.76
N GLY A 84 9.27 19.75 5.37
CA GLY A 84 10.03 19.33 6.54
C GLY A 84 9.23 19.42 7.84
N GLU A 85 9.65 18.61 8.81
CA GLU A 85 8.98 18.51 10.11
C GLU A 85 9.02 19.82 10.91
N GLU A 86 10.13 20.55 10.86
CA GLU A 86 10.29 21.81 11.61
C GLU A 86 9.32 22.86 11.11
N TYR A 87 9.21 23.02 9.78
CA TYR A 87 8.23 23.91 9.16
C TYR A 87 6.79 23.53 9.54
N ALA A 88 6.46 22.23 9.46
CA ALA A 88 5.14 21.74 9.83
C ALA A 88 4.77 22.05 11.29
N VAL A 89 5.72 21.89 12.23
CA VAL A 89 5.50 22.23 13.66
C VAL A 89 5.28 23.73 13.84
N THR A 90 6.05 24.58 13.16
CA THR A 90 5.85 26.04 13.23
C THR A 90 4.49 26.47 12.68
N MET A 91 3.92 25.72 11.73
CA MET A 91 2.58 25.92 11.18
C MET A 91 1.46 25.33 12.07
N GLY A 92 1.79 24.89 13.29
CA GLY A 92 0.83 24.35 14.27
C GLY A 92 0.46 22.89 14.06
N LEU A 93 1.16 22.15 13.17
CA LEU A 93 0.87 20.75 12.93
C LEU A 93 1.36 19.87 14.09
N ASN A 94 0.45 19.11 14.69
CA ASN A 94 0.84 18.05 15.62
C ASN A 94 1.30 16.82 14.85
N ILE A 95 2.62 16.64 14.74
CA ILE A 95 3.24 15.51 14.01
C ILE A 95 2.77 14.16 14.54
N ARG A 96 2.68 14.00 15.88
CA ARG A 96 2.35 12.70 16.49
C ARG A 96 0.93 12.26 16.14
N ARG A 97 -0.03 13.18 16.22
CA ARG A 97 -1.43 12.91 15.82
C ARG A 97 -1.56 12.66 14.32
N SER A 98 -0.87 13.47 13.50
CA SER A 98 -0.91 13.34 12.05
C SER A 98 -0.36 11.99 11.58
N ARG A 99 0.77 11.54 12.15
CA ARG A 99 1.33 10.21 11.89
C ARG A 99 0.41 9.09 12.35
N GLY A 100 -0.20 9.22 13.54
CA GLY A 100 -1.17 8.24 14.03
C GLY A 100 -2.37 8.07 13.10
N LEU A 101 -2.93 9.17 12.58
CA LEU A 101 -4.02 9.14 11.60
C LEU A 101 -3.59 8.52 10.27
N LEU A 102 -2.38 8.83 9.79
CA LEU A 102 -1.83 8.21 8.59
C LEU A 102 -1.70 6.69 8.76
N PHE A 103 -1.10 6.23 9.86
CA PHE A 103 -0.98 4.80 10.16
C PHE A 103 -2.34 4.12 10.27
N LEU A 104 -3.31 4.76 10.93
CA LEU A 104 -4.66 4.21 11.05
C LEU A 104 -5.33 4.06 9.68
N SER A 105 -5.27 5.10 8.84
CA SER A 105 -5.83 5.09 7.48
C SER A 105 -5.17 4.02 6.61
N THR A 106 -3.84 3.96 6.57
CA THR A 106 -3.12 2.98 5.75
C THR A 106 -3.35 1.55 6.22
N THR A 107 -3.38 1.33 7.55
CA THR A 107 -3.62 -0.01 8.12
C THR A 107 -5.04 -0.46 7.86
N LEU A 108 -6.03 0.43 7.99
CA LEU A 108 -7.42 0.11 7.70
C LEU A 108 -7.61 -0.23 6.21
N LEU A 109 -7.07 0.58 5.31
CA LEU A 109 -7.18 0.36 3.87
C LEU A 109 -6.41 -0.91 3.42
N ALA A 110 -5.12 -1.01 3.75
CA ALA A 110 -4.31 -2.15 3.33
C ALA A 110 -4.74 -3.45 4.00
N GLY A 111 -5.10 -3.41 5.29
CA GLY A 111 -5.53 -4.58 6.05
C GLY A 111 -6.86 -5.15 5.57
N THR A 112 -7.85 -4.29 5.34
CA THR A 112 -9.16 -4.72 4.82
C THR A 112 -9.03 -5.30 3.42
N VAL A 113 -8.38 -4.59 2.50
CA VAL A 113 -8.18 -5.09 1.12
C VAL A 113 -7.40 -6.41 1.12
N THR A 114 -6.35 -6.55 1.92
CA THR A 114 -5.57 -7.79 2.01
C THR A 114 -6.40 -8.96 2.56
N ALA A 115 -7.26 -8.70 3.56
CA ALA A 115 -8.09 -9.74 4.14
C ALA A 115 -9.04 -10.39 3.13
N PHE A 116 -9.63 -9.58 2.24
CA PHE A 116 -10.61 -10.06 1.26
C PHE A 116 -10.00 -10.46 -0.08
N CYS A 117 -9.04 -9.70 -0.60
CA CYS A 117 -8.47 -9.90 -1.93
C CYS A 117 -7.14 -10.65 -1.92
N GLY A 118 -6.62 -10.99 -0.74
CA GLY A 118 -5.25 -11.50 -0.57
C GLY A 118 -4.19 -10.41 -0.66
N PRO A 119 -2.92 -10.75 -0.38
CA PRO A 119 -1.82 -9.77 -0.34
C PRO A 119 -1.41 -9.35 -1.75
N ILE A 120 -1.76 -8.15 -2.20
CA ILE A 120 -1.38 -7.65 -3.53
C ILE A 120 -0.17 -6.69 -3.44
N GLY A 121 0.92 -7.07 -4.11
CA GLY A 121 2.19 -6.34 -4.10
C GLY A 121 2.34 -5.31 -5.22
N PHE A 122 3.41 -4.52 -5.13
CA PHE A 122 3.92 -3.56 -6.14
C PHE A 122 3.05 -2.36 -6.53
N ILE A 123 1.72 -2.49 -6.59
CA ILE A 123 0.82 -1.39 -6.98
C ILE A 123 0.98 -0.19 -6.04
N GLY A 124 1.03 -0.44 -4.73
CA GLY A 124 1.21 0.61 -3.72
C GLY A 124 2.56 1.34 -3.80
N LEU A 125 3.58 0.72 -4.38
CA LEU A 125 4.88 1.35 -4.62
C LEU A 125 4.90 2.07 -5.98
N ALA A 126 4.43 1.41 -7.04
CA ALA A 126 4.54 1.91 -8.41
C ALA A 126 3.59 3.09 -8.71
N MET A 127 2.33 2.99 -8.29
CA MET A 127 1.28 3.94 -8.73
C MET A 127 1.45 5.38 -8.21
N PRO A 128 1.90 5.62 -6.96
CA PRO A 128 2.27 6.97 -6.51
C PRO A 128 3.30 7.66 -7.39
N HIS A 129 4.26 6.91 -7.90
CA HIS A 129 5.27 7.45 -8.80
C HIS A 129 4.69 7.73 -10.18
N VAL A 130 3.91 6.80 -10.74
CA VAL A 130 3.23 7.00 -12.03
C VAL A 130 2.33 8.23 -12.00
N ALA A 131 1.51 8.40 -10.95
CA ALA A 131 0.65 9.56 -10.80
C ALA A 131 1.47 10.87 -10.70
N ARG A 132 2.56 10.87 -9.92
CA ARG A 132 3.45 12.04 -9.82
C ARG A 132 4.05 12.43 -11.16
N MET A 133 4.37 11.44 -11.99
CA MET A 133 4.92 11.66 -13.33
C MET A 133 3.88 12.15 -14.33
N LEU A 134 2.65 11.63 -14.24
CA LEU A 134 1.55 12.02 -15.12
C LEU A 134 1.07 13.44 -14.84
N PHE A 135 0.84 13.78 -13.57
CA PHE A 135 0.34 15.10 -13.16
C PHE A 135 1.44 16.14 -12.98
N ARG A 136 2.72 15.73 -12.91
CA ARG A 136 3.90 16.59 -12.70
C ARG A 136 3.73 17.55 -11.51
N ASN A 137 3.00 17.12 -10.48
CA ASN A 137 2.66 17.93 -9.32
C ASN A 137 2.95 17.13 -8.03
N GLY A 138 3.50 17.81 -7.03
CA GLY A 138 3.78 17.27 -5.70
C GLY A 138 2.64 17.45 -4.70
N ASP A 139 1.60 18.23 -5.02
CA ASP A 139 0.47 18.47 -4.14
C ASP A 139 -0.38 17.19 -3.97
N HIS A 140 -0.50 16.74 -2.72
CA HIS A 140 -1.30 15.57 -2.35
C HIS A 140 -2.80 15.72 -2.66
N ARG A 141 -3.31 16.94 -2.86
CA ARG A 141 -4.70 17.18 -3.31
C ARG A 141 -4.94 16.63 -4.72
N VAL A 142 -3.93 16.66 -5.57
CA VAL A 142 -3.99 16.10 -6.93
C VAL A 142 -3.42 14.69 -6.94
N LEU A 143 -2.35 14.45 -6.18
CA LEU A 143 -1.67 13.16 -6.16
C LEU A 143 -2.56 12.06 -5.57
N VAL A 144 -3.25 12.28 -4.45
CA VAL A 144 -4.10 11.25 -3.83
C VAL A 144 -5.20 10.76 -4.79
N PRO A 145 -6.08 11.60 -5.36
CA PRO A 145 -7.08 11.13 -6.32
C PRO A 145 -6.43 10.56 -7.58
N GLY A 146 -5.33 11.15 -8.05
CA GLY A 146 -4.56 10.62 -9.19
C GLY A 146 -4.08 9.19 -8.96
N THR A 147 -3.55 8.89 -7.78
CA THR A 147 -3.08 7.54 -7.42
C THR A 147 -4.19 6.53 -7.25
N ILE A 148 -5.34 6.95 -6.71
CA ILE A 148 -6.52 6.09 -6.56
C ILE A 148 -7.01 5.67 -7.95
N LEU A 149 -7.17 6.63 -8.86
CA LEU A 149 -7.67 6.35 -10.21
C LEU A 149 -6.67 5.55 -11.05
N SER A 150 -5.39 5.93 -11.04
CA SER A 150 -4.37 5.19 -11.79
C SER A 150 -4.19 3.77 -11.24
N GLY A 151 -4.20 3.61 -9.91
CA GLY A 151 -4.09 2.30 -9.28
C GLY A 151 -5.30 1.41 -9.56
N ALA A 152 -6.52 1.97 -9.50
CA ALA A 152 -7.72 1.23 -9.87
C ALA A 152 -7.69 0.80 -11.33
N ALA A 153 -7.34 1.69 -12.25
CA ALA A 153 -7.27 1.38 -13.68
C ALA A 153 -6.23 0.27 -13.98
N VAL A 154 -5.00 0.41 -13.45
CA VAL A 154 -3.93 -0.58 -13.67
C VAL A 154 -4.28 -1.92 -13.02
N LEU A 155 -4.83 -1.93 -11.81
CA LEU A 155 -5.18 -3.17 -11.13
C LEU A 155 -6.33 -3.91 -11.86
N LEU A 156 -7.32 -3.20 -12.37
CA LEU A 156 -8.38 -3.79 -13.19
C LEU A 156 -7.83 -4.36 -14.52
N LEU A 157 -6.86 -3.68 -15.14
CA LEU A 157 -6.17 -4.23 -16.31
C LEU A 157 -5.40 -5.51 -15.97
N CYS A 158 -4.69 -5.54 -14.84
CA CYS A 158 -4.01 -6.74 -14.34
C CYS A 158 -5.00 -7.88 -14.10
N ASP A 159 -6.18 -7.59 -13.53
CA ASP A 159 -7.23 -8.57 -13.26
C ASP A 159 -7.82 -9.16 -14.55
N LEU A 160 -8.05 -8.34 -15.57
CA LEU A 160 -8.50 -8.81 -16.89
C LEU A 160 -7.47 -9.75 -17.54
N VAL A 161 -6.18 -9.38 -17.50
CA VAL A 161 -5.08 -10.21 -18.01
C VAL A 161 -4.96 -11.52 -17.20
N SER A 162 -5.11 -11.43 -15.87
CA SER A 162 -5.09 -12.57 -14.95
C SER A 162 -6.14 -13.60 -15.30
N LYS A 163 -7.39 -13.15 -15.53
CA LYS A 163 -8.50 -14.02 -15.93
C LYS A 163 -8.33 -14.59 -17.33
N PHE A 164 -7.77 -13.83 -18.27
CA PHE A 164 -7.55 -14.30 -19.64
C PHE A 164 -6.50 -15.43 -19.71
N PHE A 165 -5.42 -15.32 -18.93
CA PHE A 165 -4.33 -16.30 -18.91
C PHE A 165 -4.42 -17.31 -17.76
N THR A 166 -5.45 -17.25 -16.92
CA THR A 166 -5.62 -18.08 -15.70
C THR A 166 -4.41 -18.04 -14.76
N LEU A 167 -3.76 -16.88 -14.66
CA LEU A 167 -2.57 -16.65 -13.84
C LEU A 167 -2.94 -15.88 -12.56
N PRO A 168 -2.22 -16.10 -11.44
CA PRO A 168 -2.32 -15.26 -10.24
C PRO A 168 -2.16 -13.76 -10.53
N ILE A 169 -3.05 -12.93 -10.00
CA ILE A 169 -2.97 -11.48 -10.19
C ILE A 169 -1.65 -10.92 -9.63
N ASN A 170 -1.15 -11.49 -8.54
CA ASN A 170 0.13 -11.12 -7.93
C ASN A 170 1.34 -11.30 -8.87
N ALA A 171 1.31 -12.33 -9.72
CA ALA A 171 2.38 -12.53 -10.68
C ALA A 171 2.38 -11.41 -11.74
N ILE A 172 1.20 -11.05 -12.24
CA ILE A 172 1.04 -10.01 -13.26
C ILE A 172 1.37 -8.62 -12.70
N THR A 173 0.89 -8.30 -11.50
CA THR A 173 1.20 -7.02 -10.85
C THR A 173 2.68 -6.88 -10.53
N ALA A 174 3.38 -7.97 -10.18
CA ALA A 174 4.83 -7.96 -10.01
C ALA A 174 5.58 -7.74 -11.33
N LEU A 175 5.19 -8.46 -12.39
CA LEU A 175 5.79 -8.32 -13.73
C LEU A 175 5.65 -6.91 -14.30
N LEU A 176 4.52 -6.24 -14.03
CA LEU A 176 4.31 -4.85 -14.44
C LEU A 176 4.96 -3.85 -13.48
N GLY A 177 4.89 -4.12 -12.17
CA GLY A 177 5.35 -3.20 -11.14
C GLY A 177 6.87 -3.07 -11.05
N ILE A 178 7.61 -4.17 -11.20
CA ILE A 178 9.09 -4.17 -11.09
C ILE A 178 9.72 -3.24 -12.15
N PRO A 179 9.42 -3.36 -13.46
CA PRO A 179 9.97 -2.46 -14.48
C PRO A 179 9.65 -0.99 -14.23
N ILE A 180 8.42 -0.67 -13.77
CA ILE A 180 8.01 0.70 -13.47
C ILE A 180 8.87 1.27 -12.33
N VAL A 181 9.00 0.53 -11.22
CA VAL A 181 9.79 0.96 -10.07
C VAL A 181 11.25 1.12 -10.45
N VAL A 182 11.83 0.14 -11.16
CA VAL A 182 13.23 0.20 -11.63
C VAL A 182 13.44 1.44 -12.51
N TRP A 183 12.55 1.69 -13.48
CA TRP A 183 12.66 2.84 -14.36
C TRP A 183 12.56 4.18 -13.60
N VAL A 184 11.64 4.30 -12.65
CA VAL A 184 11.50 5.50 -11.80
C VAL A 184 12.79 5.76 -11.00
N VAL A 185 13.35 4.72 -10.38
CA VAL A 185 14.59 4.82 -9.58
C VAL A 185 15.77 5.22 -10.46
N LEU A 186 15.92 4.63 -11.64
CA LEU A 186 17.00 4.96 -12.57
C LEU A 186 16.86 6.39 -13.10
N ARG A 187 15.64 6.85 -13.40
CA ARG A 187 15.40 8.22 -13.87
C ARG A 187 15.74 9.26 -12.81
N ASN A 188 15.40 9.02 -11.54
CA ASN A 188 15.71 9.96 -10.46
C ASN A 188 17.21 10.12 -10.21
N LYS A 189 18.05 9.10 -10.50
CA LYS A 189 19.51 9.24 -10.42
C LYS A 189 20.07 10.22 -11.46
N SER A 190 19.39 10.42 -12.59
CA SER A 190 19.82 11.38 -13.63
C SER A 190 19.61 12.86 -13.25
N PHE A 191 18.89 13.16 -12.15
CA PHE A 191 18.69 14.54 -11.67
C PHE A 191 19.78 15.01 -10.69
N THR A 192 20.72 14.14 -10.33
CA THR A 192 21.86 14.42 -9.42
C THR A 192 23.22 14.17 -10.08
N ALA A 193 23.30 14.31 -11.41
CA ALA A 193 24.56 14.34 -12.16
C ALA A 193 24.68 15.68 -12.89
#